data_AF-A0A7C0V929-F1
#
_entry.id   AF-A0A7C0V929-F1
#
_cell.length_a   1.000
_cell.length_b   1.000
_cell.length_c   1.000
_cell.angle_alpha   90.00
_cell.angle_beta   90.00
_cell.angle_gamma   90.00
#
_symmetry.space_group_name_H-M   'P 1'
#
loop_
_entity.id
_entity.type
_entity.pdbx_description
1 polymer ?
#
loop_
_entity_poly.entity_id
_entity_poly.type
_entity_poly.pdbx_seq_one_letter_code
_entity_poly.pdbx_strand_id
1 'polypeptide(L)'
;MKTIYVKPHQVKKRWYLVNAEGKVLGRLASRIAHILRGKHKPIYAPHMDTGDFVVVTNAEKIRLTGKKWETKEYFRHSGYMGGLKRIPIKRMLKERPEEIIRLAVKRMIPRTPLGRRQFKKLKVYAGPDHPHKAQKVEVLEL
;
A
#
# COMPACT_ATOMS: atom_id res chain seq x y z
N MET A 1 34.98 13.35 -2.04
CA MET A 1 33.68 13.91 -1.60
C MET A 1 32.84 12.77 -1.03
N LYS A 2 32.13 12.95 0.10
CA LYS A 2 31.29 11.89 0.70
C LYS A 2 29.85 12.02 0.21
N THR A 3 29.18 10.88 -0.02
CA THR A 3 27.77 10.84 -0.41
C THR A 3 26.88 11.46 0.67
N ILE A 4 25.88 12.23 0.26
CA ILE A 4 24.96 12.93 1.16
C ILE A 4 24.21 11.92 2.04
N TYR A 5 24.23 12.15 3.35
CA TYR A 5 23.54 11.33 4.35
C TYR A 5 22.63 12.23 5.20
N VAL A 6 21.31 12.02 5.09
CA VAL A 6 20.33 12.74 5.90
C VAL A 6 20.14 12.01 7.23
N LYS A 7 20.16 12.73 8.35
CA LYS A 7 19.91 12.12 9.66
C LYS A 7 18.43 11.77 9.80
N PRO A 8 18.06 10.66 10.48
CA PRO A 8 16.66 10.22 10.59
C PRO A 8 15.67 11.28 11.10
N HIS A 9 16.08 12.15 12.03
CA HIS A 9 15.22 13.21 12.59
C HIS A 9 14.96 14.37 11.61
N GLN A 10 15.79 14.53 10.58
CA GLN A 10 15.64 15.59 9.58
C GLN A 10 14.73 15.16 8.42
N VAL A 11 14.40 13.87 8.35
CA VAL A 11 13.53 13.32 7.31
C VAL A 11 12.10 13.81 7.53
N LYS A 12 11.66 14.77 6.71
CA LYS A 12 10.27 15.22 6.66
C LYS A 12 9.39 14.14 6.00
N LYS A 13 8.39 13.65 6.74
CA LYS A 13 7.40 12.69 6.26
C LYS A 13 6.08 13.42 5.98
N ARG A 14 5.62 13.38 4.75
CA ARG A 14 4.35 13.95 4.29
C ARG A 14 3.25 12.89 4.33
N TRP A 15 2.01 13.35 4.20
CA TRP A 15 0.82 12.52 4.09
C TRP A 15 0.20 12.73 2.71
N TYR A 16 -0.02 11.64 1.99
CA TYR A 16 -0.68 11.67 0.68
C TYR A 16 -2.05 11.00 0.73
N LEU A 17 -3.03 11.60 0.06
CA LEU A 17 -4.37 11.04 -0.15
C LEU A 17 -4.46 10.53 -1.58
N VAL A 18 -4.88 9.28 -1.74
CA VAL A 18 -5.01 8.62 -3.03
C VAL A 18 -6.41 8.04 -3.15
N ASN A 19 -7.16 8.47 -4.17
CA ASN A 19 -8.43 7.86 -4.53
C ASN A 19 -8.17 6.60 -5.41
N ALA A 20 -8.64 5.44 -4.96
CA ALA A 20 -8.48 4.17 -5.69
C ALA A 20 -9.56 3.91 -6.74
N GLU A 21 -10.60 4.75 -6.81
CA GLU A 21 -11.72 4.60 -7.73
C GLU A 21 -11.27 4.56 -9.21
N GLY A 22 -11.67 3.51 -9.92
CA GLY A 22 -11.34 3.31 -11.33
C GLY A 22 -9.87 3.00 -11.63
N LYS A 23 -8.98 3.05 -10.63
CA LYS A 23 -7.55 2.80 -10.80
C LYS A 23 -7.23 1.32 -10.88
N VAL A 24 -6.27 0.96 -11.74
CA VAL A 24 -5.83 -0.42 -11.91
C VAL A 24 -4.99 -0.85 -10.70
N LEU A 25 -5.42 -1.89 -9.98
CA LEU A 25 -4.83 -2.34 -8.72
C LEU A 25 -3.29 -2.43 -8.74
N GLY A 26 -2.73 -3.07 -9.78
CA GLY A 26 -1.28 -3.30 -9.86
C GLY A 26 -0.48 -2.02 -10.08
N ARG A 27 -0.96 -1.12 -10.95
CA ARG A 27 -0.30 0.16 -11.23
C ARG A 27 -0.35 1.08 -10.01
N LEU A 28 -1.52 1.14 -9.37
CA LEU A 28 -1.74 1.88 -8.14
C LEU A 28 -0.81 1.39 -7.02
N ALA A 29 -0.80 0.07 -6.77
CA ALA A 29 0.02 -0.51 -5.72
C ALA A 29 1.54 -0.26 -5.93
N SER A 30 2.00 -0.28 -7.17
CA SER A 30 3.41 -0.02 -7.51
C SER A 30 3.82 1.41 -7.15
N ARG A 31 3.00 2.40 -7.55
CA ARG A 31 3.24 3.82 -7.21
C ARG A 31 3.16 4.05 -5.71
N ILE A 32 2.21 3.44 -5.01
CA ILE A 32 2.11 3.51 -3.55
C ILE A 32 3.36 2.93 -2.88
N ALA A 33 3.83 1.74 -3.31
CA ALA A 33 5.04 1.14 -2.76
C ALA A 33 6.29 2.00 -2.99
N HIS A 34 6.38 2.69 -4.14
CA HIS A 34 7.44 3.64 -4.44
C HIS A 34 7.49 4.81 -3.44
N ILE A 35 6.31 5.35 -3.08
CA ILE A 35 6.15 6.44 -2.12
C ILE A 35 6.47 5.98 -0.69
N LEU A 36 5.93 4.83 -0.28
CA LEU A 36 6.15 4.25 1.05
C LEU A 36 7.63 3.92 1.30
N ARG A 37 8.38 3.58 0.25
CA ARG A 37 9.84 3.35 0.33
C ARG A 37 10.65 4.64 0.31
N GLY A 38 10.06 5.76 -0.09
CA GLY A 38 10.75 7.05 -0.22
C GLY A 38 11.58 7.20 -1.50
N LYS A 39 11.44 6.28 -2.47
CA LYS A 39 12.20 6.31 -3.72
C LYS A 39 11.92 7.51 -4.62
N HIS A 40 10.81 8.20 -4.39
CA HIS A 40 10.46 9.45 -5.08
C HIS A 40 11.27 10.66 -4.55
N LYS A 41 11.96 10.52 -3.42
CA LYS A 41 12.80 11.59 -2.87
C LYS A 41 14.27 11.35 -3.24
N PRO A 42 15.03 12.41 -3.57
CA PRO A 42 16.46 12.30 -3.85
C PRO A 42 17.30 11.87 -2.63
N ILE A 43 16.74 12.03 -1.42
CA ILE A 43 17.37 11.62 -0.15
C ILE A 43 17.21 10.11 0.15
N TYR A 44 16.78 9.31 -0.83
CA TYR A 44 16.53 7.88 -0.63
C TYR A 44 17.81 7.14 -0.21
N ALA A 45 17.74 6.49 0.94
CA ALA A 45 18.77 5.59 1.44
C ALA A 45 18.15 4.22 1.76
N PRO A 46 18.65 3.10 1.20
CA PRO A 46 18.04 1.78 1.35
C PRO A 46 17.89 1.28 2.80
N HIS A 47 18.78 1.69 3.69
CA HIS A 47 18.80 1.27 5.10
C HIS A 47 17.95 2.18 6.01
N MET A 48 17.43 3.31 5.49
CA MET A 48 16.70 4.30 6.27
C MET A 48 15.26 4.47 5.78
N ASP A 49 14.36 4.79 6.72
CA ASP A 49 12.95 5.02 6.43
C ASP A 49 12.66 6.47 5.98
N THR A 50 12.80 6.73 4.67
CA THR A 50 12.58 8.05 4.05
C THR A 50 11.19 8.27 3.44
N GLY A 51 10.37 7.22 3.43
CA GLY A 51 9.06 7.25 2.78
C GLY A 51 8.01 8.04 3.53
N ASP A 52 6.91 8.29 2.82
CA ASP A 52 5.78 9.08 3.30
C ASP A 52 4.60 8.21 3.72
N PHE A 53 3.63 8.83 4.37
CA PHE A 53 2.35 8.19 4.68
C PHE A 53 1.43 8.27 3.47
N VAL A 54 0.71 7.19 3.23
CA VAL A 54 -0.25 7.12 2.11
C VAL A 54 -1.57 6.63 2.67
N VAL A 55 -2.60 7.45 2.49
CA VAL A 55 -4.00 7.15 2.78
C VAL A 55 -4.68 6.84 1.46
N VAL A 56 -5.29 5.67 1.36
CA VAL A 56 -6.04 5.23 0.19
C VAL A 56 -7.51 5.17 0.55
N THR A 57 -8.35 5.83 -0.23
CA THR A 57 -9.82 5.82 -0.10
C THR A 57 -10.46 5.12 -1.30
N ASN A 58 -11.74 4.77 -1.18
CA ASN A 58 -12.53 4.07 -2.21
C ASN A 58 -11.90 2.73 -2.64
N ALA A 59 -11.31 1.98 -1.70
CA ALA A 59 -10.67 0.71 -2.00
C ALA A 59 -11.63 -0.35 -2.58
N GLU A 60 -12.93 -0.20 -2.36
CA GLU A 60 -13.96 -1.06 -2.94
C GLU A 60 -14.16 -0.84 -4.46
N LYS A 61 -13.78 0.33 -4.97
CA LYS A 61 -14.01 0.74 -6.38
C LYS A 61 -12.80 0.55 -7.28
N ILE A 62 -11.87 -0.32 -6.89
CA ILE A 62 -10.67 -0.63 -7.67
C ILE A 62 -11.02 -1.34 -9.00
N ARG A 63 -10.20 -1.11 -10.02
CA ARG A 63 -10.34 -1.78 -11.31
C ARG A 63 -9.35 -2.94 -11.45
N LEU A 64 -9.85 -4.07 -11.93
CA LEU A 64 -9.05 -5.18 -12.45
C LEU A 64 -9.30 -5.33 -13.95
N THR A 65 -8.27 -5.75 -14.68
CA THR A 65 -8.33 -5.92 -16.13
C THR A 65 -8.63 -7.37 -16.50
N GLY A 66 -9.40 -7.60 -17.57
CA GLY A 66 -9.71 -8.93 -18.10
C GLY A 66 -10.53 -9.80 -17.12
N LYS A 67 -10.39 -11.12 -17.21
CA LYS A 67 -11.14 -12.10 -16.40
C LYS A 67 -10.66 -12.25 -14.95
N LYS A 68 -9.81 -11.33 -14.46
CA LYS A 68 -9.19 -11.40 -13.12
C LYS A 68 -10.22 -11.33 -11.99
N TRP A 69 -11.39 -10.74 -12.21
CA TRP A 69 -12.46 -10.76 -11.22
C TRP A 69 -12.99 -12.17 -10.94
N GLU A 70 -12.89 -13.09 -11.90
CA GLU A 70 -13.38 -14.45 -11.78
C GLU A 70 -12.26 -15.43 -11.43
N THR A 71 -11.09 -15.25 -12.04
CA THR A 71 -10.00 -16.22 -11.90
C THR A 71 -9.06 -15.95 -10.73
N LYS A 72 -9.05 -14.73 -10.18
CA LYS A 72 -8.09 -14.38 -9.12
C LYS A 72 -8.57 -14.87 -7.76
N GLU A 73 -7.71 -15.66 -7.13
CA GLU A 73 -7.91 -16.18 -5.78
C GLU A 73 -6.75 -15.80 -4.87
N TYR A 74 -7.06 -15.62 -3.59
CA TYR A 74 -6.10 -15.44 -2.52
C TYR A 74 -5.94 -16.73 -1.74
N PHE A 75 -4.69 -17.14 -1.56
CA PHE A 75 -4.33 -18.34 -0.83
C PHE A 75 -3.76 -17.96 0.54
N ARG A 76 -4.22 -18.66 1.58
CA ARG A 76 -3.63 -18.60 2.92
C ARG A 76 -3.66 -19.99 3.54
N HIS A 77 -2.57 -20.40 4.15
CA HIS A 77 -2.50 -21.64 4.91
C HIS A 77 -2.49 -21.34 6.41
N SER A 78 -3.17 -22.15 7.22
CA SER A 78 -3.20 -22.00 8.69
C SER A 78 -1.92 -22.53 9.37
N GLY A 79 -1.23 -23.48 8.74
CA GLY A 79 -0.07 -24.19 9.31
C GLY A 79 -0.38 -25.63 9.70
N TYR A 80 -1.66 -25.99 9.84
CA TYR A 80 -2.11 -27.36 10.13
C TYR A 80 -2.37 -28.16 8.84
N MET A 81 -2.35 -29.49 8.92
CA MET A 81 -2.67 -30.38 7.81
C MET A 81 -4.08 -30.08 7.26
N GLY A 82 -4.21 -29.95 5.93
CA GLY A 82 -5.48 -29.57 5.29
C GLY A 82 -5.88 -28.09 5.47
N GLY A 83 -5.03 -27.25 6.05
CA GLY A 83 -5.33 -25.87 6.42
C GLY A 83 -5.35 -24.84 5.29
N LEU A 84 -5.43 -25.26 4.02
CA LEU A 84 -5.42 -24.37 2.87
C LEU A 84 -6.77 -23.68 2.70
N LYS A 85 -6.78 -22.34 2.73
CA LYS A 85 -7.95 -21.51 2.45
C LYS A 85 -7.75 -20.76 1.14
N ARG A 86 -8.70 -20.92 0.22
CA ARG A 86 -8.81 -20.19 -1.05
C ARG A 86 -9.95 -19.19 -0.93
N ILE A 87 -9.67 -17.92 -1.17
CA ILE A 87 -10.64 -16.83 -1.04
C ILE A 87 -10.73 -16.16 -2.42
N PRO A 88 -11.87 -16.25 -3.13
CA PRO A 88 -12.02 -15.57 -4.40
C PRO A 88 -12.03 -14.05 -4.19
N ILE A 89 -11.48 -13.31 -5.14
CA ILE A 89 -11.35 -11.85 -5.02
C ILE A 89 -12.70 -11.15 -4.85
N LYS A 90 -13.78 -11.67 -5.45
CA LYS A 90 -15.15 -11.17 -5.29
C LYS A 90 -15.60 -11.22 -3.84
N ARG A 91 -15.30 -12.31 -3.13
CA ARG A 91 -15.60 -12.45 -1.70
C ARG A 91 -14.76 -11.49 -0.87
N MET A 92 -13.47 -11.37 -1.18
CA MET A 92 -12.59 -10.44 -0.49
C MET A 92 -13.03 -8.98 -0.67
N LEU A 93 -13.55 -8.61 -1.84
CA LEU A 93 -14.08 -7.27 -2.09
C LEU A 93 -15.31 -6.96 -1.21
N LYS A 94 -16.20 -7.94 -1.02
CA LYS A 94 -17.40 -7.79 -0.18
C LYS A 94 -17.08 -7.74 1.31
N GLU A 95 -16.21 -8.63 1.77
CA GLU A 95 -15.92 -8.75 3.21
C GLU A 95 -14.89 -7.73 3.68
N ARG A 96 -13.80 -7.53 2.92
CA ARG A 96 -12.60 -6.78 3.35
C ARG A 96 -11.88 -6.15 2.14
N PRO A 97 -12.47 -5.16 1.46
CA PRO A 97 -11.92 -4.56 0.24
C PRO A 97 -10.52 -3.96 0.45
N GLU A 98 -10.23 -3.47 1.66
CA GLU A 98 -8.93 -2.87 1.98
C GLU A 98 -7.78 -3.88 1.93
N GLU A 99 -8.06 -5.15 2.20
CA GLU A 99 -7.05 -6.21 2.20
C GLU A 99 -6.51 -6.47 0.79
N ILE A 100 -7.29 -6.21 -0.26
CA ILE A 100 -6.87 -6.38 -1.65
C ILE A 100 -5.68 -5.47 -1.97
N ILE A 101 -5.80 -4.18 -1.65
CA ILE A 101 -4.74 -3.18 -1.85
C ILE A 101 -3.59 -3.44 -0.88
N ARG A 102 -3.90 -3.73 0.38
CA ARG A 102 -2.92 -4.02 1.43
C ARG A 102 -2.01 -5.19 1.03
N LEU A 103 -2.57 -6.29 0.53
CA LEU A 103 -1.80 -7.45 0.06
C LEU A 103 -1.00 -7.16 -1.21
N ALA A 104 -1.57 -6.39 -2.15
CA ALA A 104 -0.85 -5.98 -3.35
C ALA A 104 0.39 -5.16 -3.01
N VAL A 105 0.25 -4.13 -2.17
CA VAL A 105 1.36 -3.27 -1.74
C VAL A 105 2.36 -4.04 -0.86
N LYS A 106 1.89 -4.90 0.05
CA LYS A 106 2.76 -5.70 0.92
C LYS A 106 3.75 -6.55 0.13
N ARG A 107 3.32 -7.08 -1.03
CA ARG A 107 4.18 -7.89 -1.92
C ARG A 107 5.18 -7.06 -2.73
N MET A 108 5.01 -5.74 -2.78
CA MET A 108 5.89 -4.80 -3.50
C MET A 108 6.93 -4.11 -2.58
N ILE A 109 6.87 -4.36 -1.27
CA ILE A 109 7.82 -3.84 -0.27
C ILE A 109 8.80 -4.95 0.16
N PRO A 110 10.07 -4.64 0.46
CA PRO A 110 11.03 -5.63 0.97
C PRO A 110 10.54 -6.35 2.23
N ARG A 111 10.78 -7.65 2.34
CA ARG A 111 10.40 -8.47 3.51
C ARG A 111 11.41 -8.34 4.66
N THR A 112 11.74 -7.11 5.04
CA THR A 112 12.70 -6.80 6.11
C THR A 112 12.00 -6.10 7.29
N PRO A 113 12.63 -5.99 8.47
CA PRO A 113 12.09 -5.21 9.58
C PRO A 113 11.77 -3.76 9.18
N LEU A 114 12.63 -3.15 8.35
CA LEU A 114 12.40 -1.82 7.79
C LEU A 114 11.17 -1.78 6.87
N GLY A 115 11.03 -2.76 5.97
CA GLY A 115 9.86 -2.85 5.09
C GLY A 115 8.55 -3.02 5.87
N ARG A 116 8.55 -3.78 6.98
CA ARG A 116 7.40 -3.88 7.88
C ARG A 116 7.05 -2.52 8.52
N ARG A 117 8.05 -1.71 8.87
CA ARG A 117 7.83 -0.33 9.39
C ARG A 117 7.29 0.60 8.31
N GLN A 118 7.82 0.55 7.09
CA GLN A 118 7.33 1.31 5.94
C GLN A 118 5.87 0.96 5.64
N PHE A 119 5.52 -0.33 5.67
CA PHE A 119 4.17 -0.79 5.41
C PHE A 119 3.13 -0.28 6.41
N LYS A 120 3.50 -0.06 7.68
CA LYS A 120 2.58 0.50 8.70
C LYS A 120 2.09 1.92 8.37
N LYS A 121 2.79 2.62 7.48
CA LYS A 121 2.42 3.97 7.00
C LYS A 121 1.31 3.96 5.95
N LEU A 122 1.01 2.80 5.37
CA LEU A 122 -0.13 2.64 4.48
C LEU A 122 -1.41 2.56 5.31
N LYS A 123 -2.36 3.44 5.02
CA LYS A 123 -3.72 3.42 5.54
C LYS A 123 -4.67 3.22 4.37
N VAL A 124 -5.57 2.25 4.47
CA VAL A 124 -6.50 1.90 3.39
C VAL A 124 -7.89 1.84 3.99
N TYR A 125 -8.82 2.52 3.34
CA TYR A 125 -10.22 2.61 3.72
C TYR A 125 -11.11 2.18 2.55
N ALA A 126 -12.18 1.45 2.86
CA ALA A 126 -13.15 0.98 1.88
C ALA A 126 -13.85 2.16 1.18
N GLY A 127 -14.38 3.09 1.97
CA GLY A 127 -15.14 4.25 1.51
C GLY A 127 -14.31 5.52 1.27
N PRO A 128 -14.99 6.66 1.03
CA PRO A 128 -14.36 7.94 0.74
C PRO A 128 -13.77 8.61 1.98
N ASP A 129 -14.31 8.28 3.16
CA ASP A 129 -13.91 8.91 4.41
C ASP A 129 -12.66 8.29 5.04
N HIS A 130 -11.88 9.16 5.67
CA HIS A 130 -10.71 8.78 6.45
C HIS A 130 -10.63 9.66 7.71
N PRO A 131 -10.20 9.11 8.85
CA PRO A 131 -10.11 9.84 10.12
C PRO A 131 -8.91 10.81 10.17
N HIS A 132 -8.06 10.83 9.14
CA HIS A 132 -6.78 11.55 9.16
C HIS A 132 -6.85 13.03 8.74
N LYS A 133 -7.98 13.70 9.00
CA LYS A 133 -8.19 15.12 8.64
C LYS A 133 -7.22 16.07 9.37
N ALA A 134 -6.75 15.69 10.56
CA ALA A 134 -5.80 16.49 11.34
C ALA A 134 -4.38 16.49 10.74
N GLN A 135 -4.04 15.47 9.95
CA GLN A 135 -2.79 15.44 9.20
C GLN A 135 -3.03 16.22 7.92
N LYS A 136 -2.21 17.24 7.61
CA LYS A 136 -2.32 18.01 6.36
C LYS A 136 -2.06 17.10 5.16
N VAL A 137 -3.09 16.41 4.67
CA VAL A 137 -2.97 15.41 3.61
C VAL A 137 -2.93 16.11 2.26
N GLU A 138 -1.86 15.91 1.49
CA GLU A 138 -1.72 16.38 0.12
C GLU A 138 -2.43 15.38 -0.82
N VAL A 139 -3.34 15.87 -1.67
CA VAL A 139 -3.98 15.02 -2.68
C VAL A 139 -2.95 14.65 -3.73
N LEU A 140 -2.78 13.35 -3.99
CA LEU A 140 -1.85 12.84 -4.99
C LEU A 140 -2.60 12.09 -6.09
N GLU A 141 -2.52 12.61 -7.31
CA GLU A 141 -3.11 11.95 -8.48
C GLU A 141 -2.19 10.82 -8.99
N LEU A 142 -2.69 9.58 -8.88
CA LEU A 142 -1.97 8.35 -9.25
C LEU A 142 -2.61 7.57 -10.41
#